data_AF-A0A3C0S9R9-F1
#
_entry.id   AF-A0A3C0S9R9-F1
#
_cell.length_a   1.000
_cell.length_b   1.000
_cell.length_c   1.000
_cell.angle_alpha   90.00
_cell.angle_beta   90.00
_cell.angle_gamma   90.00
#
_symmetry.space_group_name_H-M   'P 1'
#
loop_
_entity.id
_entity.type
_entity.pdbx_description
1 polymer ?
#
loop_
_entity_poly.entity_id
_entity_poly.type
_entity_poly.pdbx_seq_one_letter_code
_entity_poly.pdbx_strand_id
1 'polypeptide(L)'
;TLFAQGVSASTDVGELNRLIQPHLPQPLAEDNPPTDTFDISIALNQNEEPVVFSIPGFHSLGCANCHEGKSLHLKAAERMRRVLKRLKTIQPELTTIPLRQYIIQSWSDALLAPQQLAHATFDTIRISPAAILIDDKAYQEATHLHESLHLTQKFIGPVNELEAYGLNIISDPRFLILNFPYFEDVVKTFFIDDLSKILNDFYARPVREQFNIPRETQWFLSPFDAERLEQLRQVIEKMKPLLKEVTRLNREHSRETAYLSEQAGNPALLLEIVAAKHLPIPTPTVSPEIRKKALELFELQMDKTDNTRLGYKVNRKKEALLFIQHSLKVTDPITRLTLYFEFLKKRFIKQEGEIILQVKEKEEFDNYIVSKIEGIQKMIDYKGLSKIEREAAQKLIGGTPSSP
;
A
#
# COMPACT_ATOMS: atom_id res chain seq x y z
N THR A 1 -15.33 -20.56 3.02
CA THR A 1 -16.53 -19.82 3.46
C THR A 1 -16.31 -19.18 4.83
N LEU A 2 -15.21 -18.42 4.99
CA LEU A 2 -14.73 -17.94 6.31
C LEU A 2 -14.79 -16.41 6.48
N PHE A 3 -15.31 -15.68 5.50
CA PHE A 3 -15.32 -14.21 5.54
C PHE A 3 -16.66 -13.70 5.00
N ALA A 4 -17.33 -12.88 5.81
CA ALA A 4 -18.65 -12.27 5.60
C ALA A 4 -19.89 -13.05 6.07
N GLN A 5 -19.85 -13.64 7.28
CA GLN A 5 -21.07 -13.65 8.09
C GLN A 5 -21.09 -12.38 8.94
N GLY A 6 -22.20 -11.65 8.85
CA GLY A 6 -22.33 -10.24 9.21
C GLY A 6 -21.78 -9.88 10.58
N VAL A 7 -20.92 -8.88 10.59
CA VAL A 7 -20.64 -8.10 11.80
C VAL A 7 -21.34 -6.77 11.58
N SER A 8 -22.38 -6.50 12.37
CA SER A 8 -22.97 -5.15 12.44
C SER A 8 -21.83 -4.17 12.71
N ALA A 9 -21.72 -3.09 11.95
CA ALA A 9 -20.89 -1.96 12.36
C ALA A 9 -21.36 -1.53 13.76
N SER A 10 -20.67 -1.96 14.82
CA SER A 10 -21.11 -1.69 16.19
C SER A 10 -20.92 -0.22 16.56
N THR A 11 -20.14 0.51 15.77
CA THR A 11 -19.71 1.87 16.07
C THR A 11 -20.04 2.76 14.88
N ASP A 12 -21.00 3.67 15.08
CA ASP A 12 -21.31 4.71 14.09
C ASP A 12 -20.20 5.78 14.03
N VAL A 13 -20.20 6.63 12.98
CA VAL A 13 -19.18 7.68 12.80
C VAL A 13 -19.09 8.63 14.00
N GLY A 14 -20.21 8.96 14.63
CA GLY A 14 -20.26 9.83 15.81
C GLY A 14 -19.69 9.16 17.06
N GLU A 15 -19.95 7.87 17.26
CA GLU A 15 -19.31 7.08 18.31
C GLU A 15 -17.80 6.96 18.09
N LEU A 16 -17.37 6.64 16.86
CA LEU A 16 -15.96 6.58 16.54
C LEU A 16 -15.28 7.93 16.79
N ASN A 17 -15.92 9.03 16.38
CA ASN A 17 -15.44 10.39 16.68
C ASN A 17 -15.25 10.57 18.19
N ARG A 18 -16.26 10.28 19.02
CA ARG A 18 -16.13 10.40 20.49
C ARG A 18 -14.95 9.60 21.06
N LEU A 19 -14.68 8.41 20.52
CA LEU A 19 -13.57 7.58 20.95
C LEU A 19 -12.20 8.15 20.54
N ILE A 20 -12.07 8.73 19.34
CA ILE A 20 -10.79 9.21 18.83
C ILE A 20 -10.43 10.62 19.31
N GLN A 21 -11.39 11.48 19.65
CA GLN A 21 -11.12 12.88 20.01
C GLN A 21 -10.06 13.05 21.11
N PRO A 22 -10.07 12.25 22.21
CA PRO A 22 -9.04 12.34 23.25
C PRO A 22 -7.67 11.79 22.82
N HIS A 23 -7.59 11.16 21.66
CA HIS A 23 -6.49 10.34 21.16
C HIS A 23 -5.91 10.89 19.85
N LEU A 24 -6.30 12.10 19.47
CA LEU A 24 -5.72 12.79 18.32
C LEU A 24 -4.25 13.12 18.59
N PRO A 25 -3.40 13.12 17.55
CA PRO A 25 -1.98 13.44 17.72
C PRO A 25 -1.77 14.78 18.40
N GLN A 26 -0.95 14.80 19.44
CA GLN A 26 -0.56 16.02 20.13
C GLN A 26 0.44 16.81 19.28
N PRO A 27 0.39 18.15 19.30
CA PRO A 27 1.40 18.98 18.67
C PRO A 27 2.70 18.88 19.47
N LEU A 28 3.76 18.36 18.84
CA LEU A 28 5.12 18.46 19.34
C LEU A 28 5.98 19.22 18.35
N ALA A 29 6.96 19.97 18.86
CA ALA A 29 8.02 20.51 18.01
C ALA A 29 8.87 19.35 17.49
N GLU A 30 9.23 19.37 16.19
CA GLU A 30 9.98 18.29 15.51
C GLU A 30 11.32 17.93 16.20
N ASP A 31 11.87 18.83 17.03
CA ASP A 31 13.16 18.68 17.72
C ASP A 31 13.07 18.33 19.22
N ASN A 32 11.88 18.11 19.77
CA ASN A 32 11.72 17.83 21.21
C ASN A 32 10.82 16.61 21.48
N PRO A 33 11.23 15.40 21.05
CA PRO A 33 10.49 14.19 21.36
C PRO A 33 10.48 13.94 22.88
N PRO A 34 9.44 13.25 23.41
CA PRO A 34 9.41 12.89 24.81
C PRO A 34 10.58 11.97 25.16
N THR A 35 11.16 12.20 26.33
CA THR A 35 12.31 11.42 26.83
C THR A 35 11.89 10.24 27.70
N ASP A 36 10.67 10.27 28.25
CA ASP A 36 10.10 9.12 28.94
C ASP A 36 9.54 8.10 27.94
N THR A 37 9.76 6.83 28.22
CA THR A 37 9.11 5.72 27.51
C THR A 37 8.51 4.77 28.52
N PHE A 38 7.41 4.11 28.15
CA PHE A 38 6.95 2.93 28.86
C PHE A 38 7.04 1.73 27.93
N ASP A 39 8.03 0.87 28.16
CA ASP A 39 8.35 -0.24 27.29
C ASP A 39 8.13 -1.59 27.98
N ILE A 40 7.52 -2.54 27.29
CA ILE A 40 7.37 -3.92 27.74
C ILE A 40 7.75 -4.86 26.61
N SER A 41 8.64 -5.81 26.89
CA SER A 41 8.97 -6.89 25.97
C SER A 41 7.97 -8.04 26.11
N ILE A 42 7.30 -8.41 25.01
CA ILE A 42 6.28 -9.46 24.99
C ILE A 42 6.58 -10.44 23.85
N ALA A 43 6.68 -11.74 24.17
CA ALA A 43 6.76 -12.78 23.16
C ALA A 43 5.39 -12.97 22.46
N LEU A 44 5.38 -12.86 21.13
CA LEU A 44 4.16 -13.04 20.34
C LEU A 44 3.87 -14.51 20.04
N ASN A 45 4.90 -15.32 19.82
CA ASN A 45 4.81 -16.77 19.68
C ASN A 45 5.81 -17.49 20.60
N GLN A 46 5.63 -18.80 20.77
CA GLN A 46 6.61 -19.63 21.46
C GLN A 46 7.90 -19.71 20.63
N ASN A 47 9.06 -19.53 21.27
CA ASN A 47 10.40 -19.63 20.67
C ASN A 47 10.78 -18.51 19.67
N GLU A 48 10.07 -17.39 19.63
CA GLU A 48 10.48 -16.19 18.90
C GLU A 48 11.08 -15.15 19.85
N GLU A 49 11.95 -14.27 19.34
CA GLU A 49 12.45 -13.14 20.12
C GLU A 49 11.28 -12.23 20.57
N PRO A 50 11.30 -11.72 21.82
CA PRO A 50 10.26 -10.80 22.28
C PRO A 50 10.22 -9.51 21.44
N VAL A 51 9.00 -9.04 21.16
CA VAL A 51 8.78 -7.73 20.54
C VAL A 51 8.72 -6.67 21.63
N VAL A 52 9.40 -5.55 21.41
CA VAL A 52 9.31 -4.38 22.31
C VAL A 52 8.05 -3.59 21.97
N PHE A 53 7.09 -3.59 22.89
CA PHE A 53 5.93 -2.71 22.81
C PHE A 53 6.26 -1.44 23.58
N SER A 54 6.16 -0.29 22.91
CA SER A 54 6.62 1.00 23.43
C SER A 54 5.53 2.06 23.33
N ILE A 55 5.38 2.84 24.40
CA ILE A 55 4.61 4.09 24.40
C ILE A 55 5.53 5.21 24.86
N PRO A 56 6.22 5.89 23.93
CA PRO A 56 7.00 7.07 24.27
C PRO A 56 6.07 8.21 24.71
N GLY A 57 6.52 9.00 25.68
CA GLY A 57 5.73 10.08 26.28
C GLY A 57 4.55 9.60 27.12
N PHE A 58 4.56 8.35 27.60
CA PHE A 58 3.41 7.79 28.33
C PHE A 58 2.98 8.65 29.53
N HIS A 59 3.93 9.23 30.26
CA HIS A 59 3.62 10.15 31.36
C HIS A 59 3.58 11.60 30.88
N SER A 60 4.60 12.05 30.14
CA SER A 60 4.73 13.47 29.75
C SER A 60 3.61 13.96 28.83
N LEU A 61 3.06 13.08 27.99
CA LEU A 61 1.93 13.37 27.10
C LEU A 61 0.58 12.97 27.72
N GLY A 62 0.56 12.62 29.01
CA GLY A 62 -0.66 12.41 29.79
C GLY A 62 -1.42 11.10 29.52
N CYS A 63 -0.84 10.13 28.81
CA CYS A 63 -1.49 8.84 28.57
C CYS A 63 -1.75 8.07 29.88
N ALA A 64 -0.83 8.18 30.85
CA ALA A 64 -0.93 7.57 32.18
C ALA A 64 -2.13 8.08 33.01
N ASN A 65 -2.71 9.24 32.66
CA ASN A 65 -3.86 9.80 33.38
C ASN A 65 -5.15 9.03 33.11
N CYS A 66 -5.23 8.33 31.99
CA CYS A 66 -6.45 7.67 31.51
C CYS A 66 -6.28 6.16 31.32
N HIS A 67 -5.03 5.67 31.21
CA HIS A 67 -4.75 4.29 30.85
C HIS A 67 -3.73 3.63 31.78
N GLU A 68 -3.90 2.35 32.04
CA GLU A 68 -2.87 1.50 32.61
C GLU A 68 -1.98 0.96 31.48
N GLY A 69 -0.71 1.38 31.41
CA GLY A 69 0.11 1.07 30.23
C GLY A 69 0.40 -0.43 30.05
N LYS A 70 0.47 -1.23 31.12
CA LYS A 70 0.58 -2.70 30.99
C LYS A 70 -0.63 -3.30 30.25
N SER A 71 -1.83 -2.80 30.54
CA SER A 71 -3.05 -3.20 29.84
C SER A 71 -3.01 -2.82 28.36
N LEU A 72 -2.51 -1.62 28.02
CA LEU A 72 -2.34 -1.20 26.63
C LEU A 72 -1.36 -2.08 25.85
N HIS A 73 -0.21 -2.40 26.42
CA HIS A 73 0.77 -3.29 25.81
C HIS A 73 0.23 -4.70 25.57
N LEU A 74 -0.51 -5.25 26.54
CA LEU A 74 -1.15 -6.57 26.38
C LEU A 74 -2.20 -6.56 25.26
N LYS A 75 -3.04 -5.52 25.18
CA LYS A 75 -4.03 -5.37 24.10
C LYS A 75 -3.35 -5.24 22.73
N ALA A 76 -2.27 -4.47 22.63
CA ALA A 76 -1.49 -4.34 21.40
C ALA A 76 -0.86 -5.68 20.99
N ALA A 77 -0.27 -6.41 21.94
CA ALA A 77 0.30 -7.73 21.68
C ALA A 77 -0.75 -8.75 21.23
N GLU A 78 -1.93 -8.78 21.87
CA GLU A 78 -3.04 -9.64 21.44
C GLU A 78 -3.53 -9.31 20.03
N ARG A 79 -3.64 -8.01 19.70
CA ARG A 79 -3.95 -7.58 18.33
C ARG A 79 -2.92 -8.08 17.34
N MET A 80 -1.63 -7.87 17.62
CA MET A 80 -0.56 -8.33 16.74
C MET A 80 -0.55 -9.86 16.59
N ARG A 81 -0.82 -10.62 17.66
CA ARG A 81 -0.97 -12.08 17.53
C ARG A 81 -2.07 -12.47 16.54
N ARG A 82 -3.24 -11.81 16.59
CA ARG A 82 -4.34 -12.06 15.64
C ARG A 82 -3.95 -11.67 14.21
N VAL A 83 -3.36 -10.50 14.04
CA VAL A 83 -2.90 -9.98 12.75
C VAL A 83 -1.86 -10.89 12.11
N LEU A 84 -0.81 -11.27 12.84
CA LEU A 84 0.25 -12.15 12.34
C LEU A 84 -0.28 -13.55 12.01
N LYS A 85 -1.20 -14.08 12.83
CA LYS A 85 -1.89 -15.35 12.52
C LYS A 85 -2.72 -15.26 11.24
N ARG A 86 -3.43 -14.15 11.04
CA ARG A 86 -4.21 -13.87 9.82
C ARG A 86 -3.29 -13.76 8.61
N LEU A 87 -2.18 -13.03 8.71
CA LEU A 87 -1.20 -12.89 7.64
C LEU A 87 -0.63 -14.25 7.22
N LYS A 88 -0.16 -15.07 8.18
CA LYS A 88 0.32 -16.44 7.92
C LYS A 88 -0.76 -17.35 7.30
N THR A 89 -2.04 -17.09 7.54
CA THR A 89 -3.13 -17.85 6.92
C THR A 89 -3.35 -17.45 5.45
N ILE A 90 -3.23 -16.16 5.14
CA ILE A 90 -3.44 -15.65 3.78
C ILE A 90 -2.21 -15.89 2.90
N GLN A 91 -1.01 -15.74 3.47
CA GLN A 91 0.28 -15.93 2.83
C GLN A 91 1.13 -16.95 3.61
N PRO A 92 0.82 -18.26 3.45
CA PRO A 92 1.52 -19.31 4.19
C PRO A 92 3.00 -19.45 3.85
N GLU A 93 3.45 -18.88 2.72
CA GLU A 93 4.85 -18.82 2.34
C GLU A 93 5.67 -17.81 3.17
N LEU A 94 5.01 -16.90 3.88
CA LEU A 94 5.67 -16.00 4.83
C LEU A 94 6.00 -16.75 6.14
N THR A 95 7.21 -17.31 6.20
CA THR A 95 7.68 -18.05 7.38
C THR A 95 8.08 -17.13 8.53
N THR A 96 8.56 -15.91 8.24
CA THR A 96 9.06 -14.96 9.23
C THR A 96 8.54 -13.56 8.96
N ILE A 97 8.10 -12.87 10.01
CA ILE A 97 7.68 -11.46 9.97
C ILE A 97 8.55 -10.73 11.00
N PRO A 98 9.49 -9.86 10.59
CA PRO A 98 10.55 -9.35 11.46
C PRO A 98 10.08 -8.17 12.32
N LEU A 99 8.91 -8.29 12.96
CA LEU A 99 8.45 -7.28 13.91
C LEU A 99 9.31 -7.35 15.18
N ARG A 100 10.16 -6.35 15.41
CA ARG A 100 10.98 -6.23 16.63
C ARG A 100 10.48 -5.14 17.57
N GLN A 101 9.77 -4.14 17.05
CA GLN A 101 9.18 -3.09 17.87
C GLN A 101 7.79 -2.67 17.37
N TYR A 102 6.89 -2.38 18.31
CA TYR A 102 5.60 -1.78 18.05
C TYR A 102 5.46 -0.51 18.91
N ILE A 103 5.29 0.63 18.26
CA ILE A 103 5.28 1.95 18.90
C ILE A 103 3.89 2.56 18.78
N ILE A 104 3.29 2.89 19.93
CA ILE A 104 2.11 3.75 19.97
C ILE A 104 2.58 5.19 20.13
N GLN A 105 2.50 5.96 19.05
CA GLN A 105 3.00 7.33 19.00
C GLN A 105 1.84 8.32 19.11
N SER A 106 1.79 9.10 20.19
CA SER A 106 0.69 10.03 20.49
C SER A 106 0.90 11.45 19.94
N TRP A 107 1.87 11.66 19.07
CA TRP A 107 2.14 12.93 18.40
C TRP A 107 2.43 12.69 16.92
N SER A 108 2.36 13.75 16.12
CA SER A 108 2.72 13.69 14.71
C SER A 108 4.11 14.22 14.45
N ASP A 109 4.82 13.58 13.53
CA ASP A 109 6.14 13.96 13.07
C ASP A 109 6.42 13.42 11.66
N ALA A 110 7.68 13.43 11.24
CA ALA A 110 8.11 12.95 9.93
C ALA A 110 7.87 11.45 9.68
N LEU A 111 7.69 10.64 10.74
CA LEU A 111 7.45 9.19 10.63
C LEU A 111 5.98 8.82 10.73
N LEU A 112 5.16 9.68 11.34
CA LEU A 112 3.72 9.45 11.42
C LEU A 112 2.96 10.78 11.38
N ALA A 113 2.56 11.18 10.17
CA ALA A 113 1.79 12.39 9.95
C ALA A 113 0.35 12.26 10.53
N PRO A 114 -0.34 13.38 10.84
CA PRO A 114 -1.66 13.33 11.48
C PRO A 114 -2.72 12.53 10.70
N GLN A 115 -2.63 12.54 9.39
CA GLN A 115 -3.54 11.85 8.47
C GLN A 115 -3.14 10.41 8.15
N GLN A 116 -1.94 9.98 8.57
CA GLN A 116 -1.50 8.60 8.38
C GLN A 116 -2.03 7.74 9.52
N LEU A 117 -2.59 6.58 9.17
CA LEU A 117 -3.09 5.65 10.18
C LEU A 117 -1.91 5.00 10.91
N ALA A 118 -1.03 4.34 10.15
CA ALA A 118 0.16 3.70 10.65
C ALA A 118 1.30 3.90 9.66
N HIS A 119 2.50 3.58 10.11
CA HIS A 119 3.70 3.58 9.30
C HIS A 119 4.65 2.48 9.76
N ALA A 120 4.98 1.56 8.86
CA ALA A 120 6.06 0.62 9.05
C ALA A 120 7.41 1.22 8.63
N THR A 121 8.40 1.08 9.50
CA THR A 121 9.79 1.47 9.22
C THR A 121 10.71 0.34 9.69
N PHE A 122 11.42 -0.29 8.74
CA PHE A 122 12.28 -1.45 9.00
C PHE A 122 11.52 -2.55 9.77
N ASP A 123 12.03 -2.98 10.92
CA ASP A 123 11.46 -4.00 11.80
C ASP A 123 10.42 -3.43 12.80
N THR A 124 9.86 -2.25 12.52
CA THR A 124 9.02 -1.49 13.46
C THR A 124 7.70 -1.05 12.84
N ILE A 125 6.61 -1.18 13.59
CA ILE A 125 5.32 -0.55 13.25
C ILE A 125 5.08 0.60 14.22
N ARG A 126 4.86 1.80 13.67
CA ARG A 126 4.42 2.99 14.38
C ARG A 126 2.95 3.24 14.08
N ILE A 127 2.17 3.54 15.09
CA ILE A 127 0.74 3.79 14.90
C ILE A 127 0.21 4.79 15.94
N SER A 128 -0.72 5.64 15.50
CA SER A 128 -1.32 6.61 16.40
C SER A 128 -2.44 5.97 17.23
N PRO A 129 -2.68 6.44 18.46
CA PRO A 129 -3.82 6.00 19.26
C PRO A 129 -5.16 6.08 18.52
N ALA A 130 -5.44 7.17 17.81
CA ALA A 130 -6.65 7.32 16.99
C ALA A 130 -6.74 6.27 15.88
N ALA A 131 -5.63 5.96 15.21
CA ALA A 131 -5.61 4.96 14.14
C ALA A 131 -5.82 3.54 14.66
N ILE A 132 -5.34 3.19 15.86
CA ILE A 132 -5.65 1.91 16.50
C ILE A 132 -7.17 1.75 16.65
N LEU A 133 -7.87 2.81 17.08
CA LEU A 133 -9.31 2.79 17.26
C LEU A 133 -10.05 2.70 15.92
N ILE A 134 -9.61 3.46 14.92
CA ILE A 134 -10.17 3.38 13.56
C ILE A 134 -9.99 1.96 13.00
N ASP A 135 -8.80 1.38 13.13
CA ASP A 135 -8.52 0.07 12.55
C ASP A 135 -9.31 -1.06 13.25
N ASP A 136 -9.42 -1.00 14.59
CA ASP A 136 -10.22 -1.95 15.36
C ASP A 136 -11.72 -1.84 15.08
N LYS A 137 -12.25 -0.60 15.02
CA LYS A 137 -13.70 -0.34 14.94
C LYS A 137 -14.25 -0.27 13.51
N ALA A 138 -13.43 0.13 12.54
CA ALA A 138 -13.86 0.26 11.15
C ALA A 138 -13.25 -0.83 10.26
N TYR A 139 -11.92 -0.96 10.27
CA TYR A 139 -11.20 -1.74 9.25
C TYR A 139 -10.90 -3.19 9.62
N GLN A 140 -11.30 -3.64 10.80
CA GLN A 140 -11.10 -5.03 11.26
C GLN A 140 -9.62 -5.45 11.18
N GLU A 141 -8.75 -4.61 11.74
CA GLU A 141 -7.30 -4.84 11.83
C GLU A 141 -6.57 -4.87 10.46
N ALA A 142 -7.18 -4.34 9.39
CA ALA A 142 -6.60 -4.34 8.06
C ALA A 142 -5.39 -3.40 7.94
N THR A 143 -5.35 -2.28 8.69
CA THR A 143 -4.16 -1.42 8.72
C THR A 143 -2.98 -2.15 9.34
N HIS A 144 -3.16 -2.80 10.50
CA HIS A 144 -2.07 -3.59 11.09
C HIS A 144 -1.62 -4.74 10.18
N LEU A 145 -2.57 -5.36 9.47
CA LEU A 145 -2.27 -6.42 8.50
C LEU A 145 -1.41 -5.89 7.34
N HIS A 146 -1.74 -4.72 6.82
CA HIS A 146 -1.01 -4.00 5.78
C HIS A 146 0.42 -3.67 6.23
N GLU A 147 0.58 -3.01 7.38
CA GLU A 147 1.90 -2.67 7.92
C GLU A 147 2.76 -3.90 8.23
N SER A 148 2.15 -4.99 8.71
CA SER A 148 2.87 -6.25 8.98
C SER A 148 3.44 -6.87 7.71
N LEU A 149 2.78 -6.70 6.56
CA LEU A 149 3.30 -7.16 5.28
C LEU A 149 4.53 -6.35 4.85
N HIS A 150 4.53 -5.03 5.08
CA HIS A 150 5.66 -4.16 4.73
C HIS A 150 6.96 -4.60 5.38
N LEU A 151 6.92 -5.12 6.61
CA LEU A 151 8.09 -5.64 7.31
C LEU A 151 8.77 -6.81 6.56
N THR A 152 8.06 -7.50 5.67
CA THR A 152 8.58 -8.67 4.93
C THR A 152 9.20 -8.31 3.59
N GLN A 153 9.07 -7.07 3.14
CA GLN A 153 9.48 -6.63 1.82
C GLN A 153 10.96 -6.25 1.80
N LYS A 154 11.68 -6.76 0.80
CA LYS A 154 13.15 -6.70 0.73
C LYS A 154 13.71 -5.36 0.21
N PHE A 155 12.88 -4.57 -0.44
CA PHE A 155 13.27 -3.31 -1.06
C PHE A 155 12.10 -2.33 -1.03
N ILE A 156 12.39 -1.03 -1.01
CA ILE A 156 11.37 0.01 -0.92
C ILE A 156 10.94 0.43 -2.33
N GLY A 157 9.64 0.40 -2.60
CA GLY A 157 9.09 0.90 -3.86
C GLY A 157 7.57 0.89 -3.92
N PRO A 158 6.94 1.53 -4.93
CA PRO A 158 5.48 1.66 -5.00
C PRO A 158 4.73 0.33 -5.10
N VAL A 159 5.38 -0.71 -5.59
CA VAL A 159 4.79 -2.05 -5.72
C VAL A 159 4.52 -2.69 -4.36
N ASN A 160 5.22 -2.26 -3.32
CA ASN A 160 4.99 -2.71 -1.96
C ASN A 160 3.59 -2.36 -1.46
N GLU A 161 3.16 -1.13 -1.74
CA GLU A 161 1.81 -0.65 -1.46
C GLU A 161 0.79 -1.43 -2.28
N LEU A 162 1.05 -1.69 -3.55
CA LEU A 162 0.18 -2.52 -4.40
C LEU A 162 -0.01 -3.92 -3.80
N GLU A 163 1.06 -4.56 -3.31
CA GLU A 163 1.00 -5.87 -2.65
C GLU A 163 0.14 -5.80 -1.37
N ALA A 164 0.35 -4.77 -0.55
CA ALA A 164 -0.35 -4.59 0.71
C ALA A 164 -1.83 -4.19 0.53
N TYR A 165 -2.16 -3.38 -0.46
CA TYR A 165 -3.56 -3.13 -0.84
C TYR A 165 -4.21 -4.37 -1.46
N GLY A 166 -3.47 -5.18 -2.22
CA GLY A 166 -3.93 -6.48 -2.71
C GLY A 166 -4.38 -7.39 -1.56
N LEU A 167 -3.62 -7.40 -0.46
CA LEU A 167 -3.99 -8.09 0.77
C LEU A 167 -5.29 -7.53 1.37
N ASN A 168 -5.43 -6.21 1.45
CA ASN A 168 -6.63 -5.58 1.99
C ASN A 168 -7.89 -5.93 1.18
N ILE A 169 -7.85 -5.88 -0.15
CA ILE A 169 -9.03 -6.20 -0.97
C ILE A 169 -9.43 -7.67 -0.88
N ILE A 170 -8.46 -8.59 -0.75
CA ILE A 170 -8.72 -10.01 -0.49
C ILE A 170 -9.45 -10.18 0.84
N SER A 171 -9.11 -9.34 1.81
CA SER A 171 -9.63 -9.38 3.17
C SER A 171 -11.06 -8.81 3.27
N ASP A 172 -11.33 -7.71 2.55
CA ASP A 172 -12.64 -7.08 2.48
C ASP A 172 -12.83 -6.35 1.13
N PRO A 173 -13.86 -6.68 0.34
CA PRO A 173 -14.08 -6.10 -0.98
C PRO A 173 -14.27 -4.58 -1.00
N ARG A 174 -14.66 -3.96 0.13
CA ARG A 174 -14.81 -2.51 0.24
C ARG A 174 -13.50 -1.75 0.00
N PHE A 175 -12.36 -2.37 0.31
CA PHE A 175 -11.05 -1.77 0.05
C PHE A 175 -10.72 -1.63 -1.43
N LEU A 176 -11.35 -2.40 -2.33
CA LEU A 176 -11.15 -2.23 -3.76
C LEU A 176 -11.66 -0.86 -4.21
N ILE A 177 -12.77 -0.40 -3.62
CA ILE A 177 -13.29 0.93 -3.89
C ILE A 177 -12.42 2.00 -3.24
N LEU A 178 -11.97 1.83 -1.99
CA LEU A 178 -11.12 2.84 -1.34
C LEU A 178 -9.75 3.01 -1.99
N ASN A 179 -9.13 1.90 -2.41
CA ASN A 179 -7.79 1.88 -3.00
C ASN A 179 -7.86 1.69 -4.53
N PHE A 180 -8.97 2.10 -5.13
CA PHE A 180 -9.25 1.87 -6.54
C PHE A 180 -8.16 2.32 -7.50
N PRO A 181 -7.34 3.38 -7.29
CA PRO A 181 -6.36 3.80 -8.29
C PRO A 181 -5.31 2.71 -8.61
N TYR A 182 -5.08 1.76 -7.69
CA TYR A 182 -4.18 0.61 -7.93
C TYR A 182 -4.81 -0.47 -8.82
N PHE A 183 -6.14 -0.55 -8.87
CA PHE A 183 -6.90 -1.63 -9.50
C PHE A 183 -7.77 -1.16 -10.67
N GLU A 184 -7.95 0.16 -10.80
CA GLU A 184 -8.95 0.82 -11.65
C GLU A 184 -8.90 0.33 -13.09
N ASP A 185 -7.75 0.42 -13.74
CA ASP A 185 -7.64 0.12 -15.17
C ASP A 185 -7.77 -1.38 -15.46
N VAL A 186 -7.30 -2.24 -14.56
CA VAL A 186 -7.51 -3.69 -14.66
C VAL A 186 -8.99 -4.05 -14.47
N VAL A 187 -9.64 -3.48 -13.46
CA VAL A 187 -11.07 -3.73 -13.20
C VAL A 187 -11.94 -3.21 -14.35
N LYS A 188 -11.70 -1.98 -14.81
CA LYS A 188 -12.44 -1.37 -15.93
C LYS A 188 -12.28 -2.12 -17.24
N THR A 189 -11.10 -2.66 -17.51
CA THR A 189 -10.82 -3.30 -18.81
C THR A 189 -11.31 -4.73 -18.88
N PHE A 190 -11.25 -5.47 -17.77
CA PHE A 190 -11.44 -6.93 -17.80
C PHE A 190 -12.62 -7.46 -16.98
N PHE A 191 -13.22 -6.66 -16.11
CA PHE A 191 -14.15 -7.18 -15.10
C PHE A 191 -15.46 -6.40 -14.96
N ILE A 192 -15.42 -5.06 -14.95
CA ILE A 192 -16.60 -4.22 -14.71
C ILE A 192 -16.57 -3.00 -15.65
N ASP A 193 -17.42 -3.05 -16.68
CA ASP A 193 -17.52 -1.97 -17.67
C ASP A 193 -18.01 -0.64 -17.07
N ASP A 194 -18.90 -0.69 -16.07
CA ASP A 194 -19.50 0.48 -15.43
C ASP A 194 -18.86 0.86 -14.08
N LEU A 195 -17.62 0.44 -13.82
CA LEU A 195 -16.92 0.75 -12.55
C LEU A 195 -16.93 2.26 -12.24
N SER A 196 -16.82 3.11 -13.25
CA SER A 196 -16.88 4.57 -13.08
C SER A 196 -18.19 5.03 -12.43
N LYS A 197 -19.31 4.40 -12.77
CA LYS A 197 -20.61 4.68 -12.15
C LYS A 197 -20.62 4.22 -10.68
N ILE A 198 -20.08 3.04 -10.40
CA ILE A 198 -19.93 2.52 -9.04
C ILE A 198 -19.11 3.48 -8.16
N LEU A 199 -17.97 3.95 -8.66
CA LEU A 199 -17.10 4.90 -7.97
C LEU A 199 -17.80 6.25 -7.76
N ASN A 200 -18.45 6.80 -8.78
CA ASN A 200 -19.17 8.07 -8.67
C ASN A 200 -20.29 8.01 -7.63
N ASP A 201 -21.11 6.97 -7.66
CA ASP A 201 -22.17 6.77 -6.67
C ASP A 201 -21.60 6.63 -5.25
N PHE A 202 -20.46 5.93 -5.13
CA PHE A 202 -19.80 5.71 -3.85
C PHE A 202 -19.26 7.00 -3.23
N TYR A 203 -18.55 7.81 -4.03
CA TYR A 203 -17.91 9.05 -3.60
C TYR A 203 -18.88 10.24 -3.52
N ALA A 204 -20.05 10.15 -4.15
CA ALA A 204 -21.13 11.13 -3.96
C ALA A 204 -21.82 11.04 -2.59
N ARG A 205 -21.55 9.97 -1.81
CA ARG A 205 -22.17 9.79 -0.49
C ARG A 205 -21.69 10.88 0.48
N PRO A 206 -22.61 11.44 1.29
CA PRO A 206 -22.30 12.56 2.16
C PRO A 206 -21.29 12.17 3.25
N VAL A 207 -20.40 13.11 3.55
CA VAL A 207 -19.46 13.03 4.68
C VAL A 207 -19.80 14.12 5.70
N ARG A 208 -19.54 13.83 6.97
CA ARG A 208 -19.74 14.75 8.08
C ARG A 208 -18.41 15.40 8.42
N GLU A 209 -18.15 16.54 7.81
CA GLU A 209 -16.89 17.30 7.95
C GLU A 209 -16.64 17.81 9.38
N GLN A 210 -17.69 17.87 10.23
CA GLN A 210 -17.55 18.27 11.63
C GLN A 210 -16.85 17.21 12.51
N PHE A 211 -16.63 16.01 12.01
CA PHE A 211 -15.96 14.93 12.73
C PHE A 211 -14.49 14.83 12.31
N ASN A 212 -13.61 14.54 13.27
CA ASN A 212 -12.18 14.31 13.01
C ASN A 212 -11.93 12.89 12.45
N ILE A 213 -12.84 12.40 11.60
CA ILE A 213 -12.81 11.07 11.00
C ILE A 213 -12.50 11.22 9.51
N PRO A 214 -11.46 10.55 8.98
CA PRO A 214 -11.14 10.58 7.55
C PRO A 214 -12.34 10.20 6.67
N ARG A 215 -12.48 10.85 5.51
CA ARG A 215 -13.62 10.63 4.59
C ARG A 215 -13.71 9.17 4.17
N GLU A 216 -12.56 8.54 3.92
CA GLU A 216 -12.40 7.13 3.59
C GLU A 216 -13.01 6.23 4.67
N THR A 217 -12.76 6.54 5.94
CA THR A 217 -13.33 5.82 7.08
C THR A 217 -14.84 6.02 7.17
N GLN A 218 -15.33 7.25 6.96
CA GLN A 218 -16.78 7.52 6.95
C GLN A 218 -17.49 6.75 5.83
N TRP A 219 -16.88 6.72 4.64
CA TRP A 219 -17.38 5.97 3.51
C TRP A 219 -17.33 4.46 3.74
N PHE A 220 -16.32 3.94 4.45
CA PHE A 220 -16.21 2.52 4.77
C PHE A 220 -17.26 2.05 5.77
N LEU A 221 -17.57 2.88 6.78
CA LEU A 221 -18.59 2.62 7.80
C LEU A 221 -20.01 2.76 7.26
N SER A 222 -20.19 3.58 6.21
CA SER A 222 -21.48 3.75 5.56
C SER A 222 -21.93 2.43 4.91
N PRO A 223 -23.23 2.08 4.97
CA PRO A 223 -23.75 0.88 4.33
C PRO A 223 -23.34 0.79 2.87
N PHE A 224 -22.90 -0.40 2.46
CA PHE A 224 -22.65 -0.73 1.06
C PHE A 224 -23.86 -1.45 0.49
N ASP A 225 -24.13 -1.18 -0.78
CA ASP A 225 -25.09 -1.96 -1.54
C ASP A 225 -24.63 -3.42 -1.63
N ALA A 226 -25.48 -4.34 -1.18
CA ALA A 226 -25.10 -5.74 -1.02
C ALA A 226 -24.83 -6.44 -2.36
N GLU A 227 -25.58 -6.08 -3.40
CA GLU A 227 -25.41 -6.65 -4.74
C GLU A 227 -24.08 -6.21 -5.36
N ARG A 228 -23.78 -4.90 -5.32
CA ARG A 228 -22.48 -4.37 -5.75
C ARG A 228 -21.33 -4.94 -4.95
N LEU A 229 -21.49 -5.11 -3.63
CA LEU A 229 -20.46 -5.69 -2.79
C LEU A 229 -20.15 -7.14 -3.19
N GLU A 230 -21.18 -7.91 -3.54
CA GLU A 230 -21.02 -9.28 -4.02
C GLU A 230 -20.38 -9.32 -5.42
N GLN A 231 -20.75 -8.41 -6.31
CA GLN A 231 -20.08 -8.23 -7.61
C GLN A 231 -18.58 -7.96 -7.43
N LEU A 232 -18.20 -7.04 -6.54
CA LEU A 232 -16.80 -6.74 -6.23
C LEU A 232 -16.07 -7.96 -5.66
N ARG A 233 -16.72 -8.72 -4.78
CA ARG A 233 -16.16 -9.96 -4.22
C ARG A 233 -15.83 -10.94 -5.34
N GLN A 234 -16.74 -11.15 -6.30
CA GLN A 234 -16.50 -12.06 -7.43
C GLN A 234 -15.34 -11.59 -8.32
N VAL A 235 -15.19 -10.28 -8.53
CA VAL A 235 -14.05 -9.72 -9.25
C VAL A 235 -12.74 -9.98 -8.50
N ILE A 236 -12.72 -9.76 -7.19
CA ILE A 236 -11.54 -10.01 -6.37
C ILE A 236 -11.14 -11.48 -6.39
N GLU A 237 -12.10 -12.42 -6.35
CA GLU A 237 -11.79 -13.85 -6.51
C GLU A 237 -11.08 -14.15 -7.84
N LYS A 238 -11.48 -13.50 -8.93
CA LYS A 238 -10.81 -13.62 -10.24
C LYS A 238 -9.45 -12.91 -10.28
N MET A 239 -9.25 -11.87 -9.47
CA MET A 239 -7.98 -11.15 -9.35
C MET A 239 -6.96 -11.85 -8.45
N LYS A 240 -7.38 -12.71 -7.51
CA LYS A 240 -6.48 -13.41 -6.58
C LYS A 240 -5.27 -14.08 -7.26
N PRO A 241 -5.42 -14.83 -8.37
CA PRO A 241 -4.27 -15.40 -9.08
C PRO A 241 -3.31 -14.34 -9.61
N LEU A 242 -3.83 -13.19 -10.08
CA LEU A 242 -3.02 -12.07 -10.55
C LEU A 242 -2.24 -11.45 -9.39
N LEU A 243 -2.90 -11.19 -8.27
CA LEU A 243 -2.27 -10.64 -7.06
C LEU A 243 -1.19 -11.58 -6.51
N LYS A 244 -1.41 -12.89 -6.55
CA LYS A 244 -0.40 -13.88 -6.17
C LYS A 244 0.84 -13.80 -7.06
N GLU A 245 0.65 -13.63 -8.37
CA GLU A 245 1.76 -13.45 -9.32
C GLU A 245 2.48 -12.11 -9.10
N VAL A 246 1.74 -11.02 -8.80
CA VAL A 246 2.30 -9.72 -8.40
C VAL A 246 3.20 -9.88 -7.17
N THR A 247 2.71 -10.54 -6.11
CA THR A 247 3.49 -10.85 -4.90
C THR A 247 4.75 -11.64 -5.25
N ARG A 248 4.63 -12.69 -6.06
CA ARG A 248 5.77 -13.52 -6.47
C ARG A 248 6.83 -12.70 -7.19
N LEU A 249 6.45 -11.95 -8.22
CA LEU A 249 7.35 -11.12 -9.01
C LEU A 249 7.98 -10.00 -8.17
N ASN A 250 7.22 -9.35 -7.30
CA ASN A 250 7.76 -8.32 -6.41
C ASN A 250 8.81 -8.89 -5.46
N ARG A 251 8.64 -10.12 -4.97
CA ARG A 251 9.61 -10.76 -4.06
C ARG A 251 10.86 -11.28 -4.76
N GLU A 252 10.74 -11.68 -6.01
CA GLU A 252 11.86 -12.16 -6.84
C GLU A 252 12.67 -11.02 -7.48
N HIS A 253 11.99 -9.94 -7.88
CA HIS A 253 12.56 -8.82 -8.65
C HIS A 253 12.28 -7.46 -8.02
N SER A 254 12.40 -7.35 -6.69
CA SER A 254 11.92 -6.20 -5.92
C SER A 254 12.51 -4.85 -6.35
N ARG A 255 13.74 -4.86 -6.89
CA ARG A 255 14.42 -3.62 -7.32
C ARG A 255 13.92 -3.20 -8.69
N GLU A 256 13.80 -4.15 -9.61
CA GLU A 256 13.34 -3.92 -10.97
C GLU A 256 11.87 -3.47 -10.98
N THR A 257 11.01 -4.13 -10.19
CA THR A 257 9.60 -3.76 -10.07
C THR A 257 9.43 -2.35 -9.49
N ALA A 258 10.20 -2.01 -8.45
CA ALA A 258 10.25 -0.68 -7.87
C ALA A 258 10.71 0.38 -8.89
N TYR A 259 11.85 0.14 -9.54
CA TYR A 259 12.41 1.05 -10.55
C TYR A 259 11.45 1.30 -11.71
N LEU A 260 10.92 0.24 -12.32
CA LEU A 260 10.01 0.36 -13.48
C LEU A 260 8.73 1.13 -13.10
N SER A 261 8.23 0.91 -11.89
CA SER A 261 7.02 1.61 -11.41
C SER A 261 7.29 3.10 -11.15
N GLU A 262 8.44 3.45 -10.60
CA GLU A 262 8.85 4.85 -10.40
C GLU A 262 9.22 5.54 -11.71
N GLN A 263 9.94 4.87 -12.60
CA GLN A 263 10.25 5.34 -13.95
C GLN A 263 8.95 5.71 -14.69
N ALA A 264 7.94 4.83 -14.66
CA ALA A 264 6.64 5.08 -15.27
C ALA A 264 5.76 6.07 -14.47
N GLY A 265 6.10 6.37 -13.21
CA GLY A 265 5.21 7.08 -12.28
C GLY A 265 3.86 6.39 -12.11
N ASN A 266 3.85 5.05 -12.20
CA ASN A 266 2.65 4.23 -12.21
C ASN A 266 2.76 3.11 -11.17
N PRO A 267 2.14 3.27 -9.99
CA PRO A 267 2.24 2.28 -8.92
C PRO A 267 1.44 1.00 -9.21
N ALA A 268 0.53 1.01 -10.17
CA ALA A 268 -0.25 -0.16 -10.60
C ALA A 268 0.45 -1.01 -11.68
N LEU A 269 1.62 -0.59 -12.18
CA LEU A 269 2.25 -1.14 -13.38
C LEU A 269 2.42 -2.67 -13.32
N LEU A 270 2.88 -3.22 -12.19
CA LEU A 270 3.10 -4.66 -12.08
C LEU A 270 1.80 -5.46 -12.21
N LEU A 271 0.71 -4.99 -11.60
CA LEU A 271 -0.60 -5.63 -11.75
C LEU A 271 -1.08 -5.55 -13.20
N GLU A 272 -0.86 -4.43 -13.88
CA GLU A 272 -1.27 -4.23 -15.27
C GLU A 272 -0.48 -5.15 -16.23
N ILE A 273 0.82 -5.35 -15.99
CA ILE A 273 1.65 -6.31 -16.73
C ILE A 273 1.13 -7.73 -16.53
N VAL A 274 0.87 -8.12 -15.28
CA VAL A 274 0.32 -9.45 -14.95
C VAL A 274 -1.05 -9.66 -15.60
N ALA A 275 -1.92 -8.64 -15.58
CA ALA A 275 -3.21 -8.69 -16.26
C ALA A 275 -3.06 -8.86 -17.77
N ALA A 276 -2.13 -8.12 -18.42
CA ALA A 276 -1.86 -8.23 -19.85
C ALA A 276 -1.41 -9.64 -20.27
N LYS A 277 -0.70 -10.35 -19.38
CA LYS A 277 -0.31 -11.75 -19.60
C LYS A 277 -1.50 -12.69 -19.50
N HIS A 278 -2.25 -12.61 -18.41
CA HIS A 278 -3.18 -13.66 -18.01
C HIS A 278 -4.60 -13.47 -18.52
N LEU A 279 -5.01 -12.25 -18.85
CA LEU A 279 -6.37 -11.94 -19.26
C LEU A 279 -6.47 -11.72 -20.77
N PRO A 280 -7.60 -12.07 -21.40
CA PRO A 280 -7.83 -11.80 -22.81
C PRO A 280 -7.98 -10.30 -23.03
N ILE A 281 -7.04 -9.70 -23.77
CA ILE A 281 -7.09 -8.28 -24.12
C ILE A 281 -8.15 -8.09 -25.22
N PRO A 282 -9.10 -7.16 -25.04
CA PRO A 282 -10.07 -6.83 -26.09
C PRO A 282 -9.39 -6.45 -27.41
N THR A 283 -10.08 -6.60 -28.54
CA THR A 283 -9.52 -6.14 -29.82
C THR A 283 -9.77 -4.63 -29.95
N PRO A 284 -8.74 -3.80 -30.20
CA PRO A 284 -8.92 -2.36 -30.29
C PRO A 284 -9.65 -2.00 -31.59
N THR A 285 -10.63 -1.11 -31.51
CA THR A 285 -11.42 -0.63 -32.65
C THR A 285 -10.74 0.55 -33.35
N VAL A 286 -9.50 0.37 -33.81
CA VAL A 286 -8.72 1.40 -34.54
C VAL A 286 -7.98 0.80 -35.72
N SER A 287 -7.56 1.65 -36.66
CA SER A 287 -6.76 1.21 -37.82
C SER A 287 -5.36 0.72 -37.39
N PRO A 288 -4.72 -0.16 -38.18
CA PRO A 288 -3.35 -0.62 -37.91
C PRO A 288 -2.33 0.53 -37.75
N GLU A 289 -2.50 1.63 -38.49
CA GLU A 289 -1.62 2.80 -38.44
C GLU A 289 -1.77 3.55 -37.10
N ILE A 290 -3.01 3.75 -36.63
CA ILE A 290 -3.28 4.35 -35.32
C ILE A 290 -2.72 3.46 -34.22
N ARG A 291 -2.96 2.15 -34.32
CA ARG A 291 -2.44 1.15 -33.37
C ARG A 291 -0.92 1.23 -33.27
N LYS A 292 -0.20 1.22 -34.41
CA LYS A 292 1.26 1.34 -34.45
C LYS A 292 1.75 2.62 -33.77
N LYS A 293 1.17 3.78 -34.12
CA LYS A 293 1.54 5.08 -33.52
C LYS A 293 1.28 5.14 -32.02
N ALA A 294 0.18 4.55 -31.55
CA ALA A 294 -0.12 4.48 -30.12
C ALA A 294 0.94 3.66 -29.36
N LEU A 295 1.34 2.50 -29.90
CA LEU A 295 2.39 1.67 -29.30
C LEU A 295 3.75 2.39 -29.26
N GLU A 296 4.10 3.12 -30.33
CA GLU A 296 5.32 3.94 -30.37
C GLU A 296 5.30 5.08 -29.34
N LEU A 297 4.14 5.72 -29.13
CA LEU A 297 3.98 6.73 -28.09
C LEU A 297 4.13 6.16 -26.68
N PHE A 298 3.57 4.98 -26.41
CA PHE A 298 3.77 4.32 -25.13
C PHE A 298 5.23 3.97 -24.89
N GLU A 299 5.92 3.41 -25.90
CA GLU A 299 7.35 3.09 -25.79
C GLU A 299 8.17 4.34 -25.46
N LEU A 300 7.95 5.43 -26.21
CA LEU A 300 8.64 6.71 -26.00
C LEU A 300 8.41 7.27 -24.59
N GLN A 301 7.18 7.20 -24.08
CA GLN A 301 6.83 7.75 -22.77
C GLN A 301 7.36 6.88 -21.63
N MET A 302 7.30 5.55 -21.77
CA MET A 302 7.72 4.61 -20.73
C MET A 302 9.24 4.47 -20.63
N ASP A 303 9.99 4.85 -21.67
CA ASP A 303 11.46 4.90 -21.66
C ASP A 303 12.03 6.18 -21.02
N LYS A 304 11.22 7.19 -20.68
CA LYS A 304 11.70 8.40 -20.01
C LYS A 304 12.13 8.12 -18.57
N THR A 305 13.27 8.69 -18.17
CA THR A 305 13.93 8.37 -16.88
C THR A 305 14.08 9.58 -15.96
N ASP A 306 13.55 10.73 -16.36
CA ASP A 306 13.46 11.95 -15.56
C ASP A 306 12.72 11.77 -14.23
N ASN A 307 11.76 10.84 -14.12
CA ASN A 307 11.15 10.51 -12.82
C ASN A 307 12.19 9.98 -11.81
N THR A 308 13.03 9.03 -12.22
CA THR A 308 14.05 8.42 -11.34
C THR A 308 15.31 9.29 -11.22
N ARG A 309 15.66 10.05 -12.25
CA ARG A 309 16.86 10.91 -12.26
C ARG A 309 16.67 12.28 -11.62
N LEU A 310 15.52 12.90 -11.85
CA LEU A 310 15.26 14.30 -11.44
C LEU A 310 14.21 14.38 -10.32
N GLY A 311 13.64 13.26 -9.91
CA GLY A 311 12.62 13.20 -8.86
C GLY A 311 11.24 13.70 -9.31
N TYR A 312 10.99 13.76 -10.63
CA TYR A 312 9.66 14.07 -11.15
C TYR A 312 8.65 12.96 -10.80
N LYS A 313 7.36 13.33 -10.76
CA LYS A 313 6.25 12.41 -10.44
C LYS A 313 5.22 12.38 -11.56
N VAL A 314 5.68 12.12 -12.79
CA VAL A 314 4.82 12.10 -13.98
C VAL A 314 4.34 10.69 -14.26
N ASN A 315 3.02 10.49 -14.33
CA ASN A 315 2.45 9.21 -14.75
C ASN A 315 2.49 9.08 -16.29
N ARG A 316 3.45 8.28 -16.79
CA ARG A 316 3.74 8.13 -18.23
C ARG A 316 2.61 7.47 -19.00
N LYS A 317 1.90 6.53 -18.38
CA LYS A 317 0.67 5.95 -18.94
C LYS A 317 -0.37 7.05 -19.19
N LYS A 318 -0.70 7.87 -18.18
CA LYS A 318 -1.69 8.95 -18.32
C LYS A 318 -1.28 9.98 -19.36
N GLU A 319 -0.01 10.37 -19.40
CA GLU A 319 0.52 11.29 -20.42
C GLU A 319 0.35 10.70 -21.84
N ALA A 320 0.75 9.45 -22.06
CA ALA A 320 0.59 8.77 -23.34
C ALA A 320 -0.90 8.65 -23.75
N LEU A 321 -1.78 8.31 -22.82
CA LEU A 321 -3.22 8.22 -23.07
C LEU A 321 -3.82 9.57 -23.49
N LEU A 322 -3.37 10.69 -22.90
CA LEU A 322 -3.78 12.04 -23.31
C LEU A 322 -3.31 12.38 -24.73
N PHE A 323 -2.06 12.04 -25.09
CA PHE A 323 -1.59 12.23 -26.47
C PHE A 323 -2.38 11.39 -27.47
N ILE A 324 -2.67 10.14 -27.15
CA ILE A 324 -3.48 9.25 -28.00
C ILE A 324 -4.90 9.82 -28.16
N GLN A 325 -5.49 10.36 -27.09
CA GLN A 325 -6.80 11.02 -27.15
C GLN A 325 -6.81 12.20 -28.12
N HIS A 326 -5.86 13.13 -27.98
CA HIS A 326 -5.93 14.42 -28.65
C HIS A 326 -5.25 14.44 -30.02
N SER A 327 -4.11 13.76 -30.16
CA SER A 327 -3.32 13.72 -31.39
C SER A 327 -3.77 12.62 -32.34
N LEU A 328 -4.10 11.42 -31.83
CA LEU A 328 -4.58 10.30 -32.64
C LEU A 328 -6.12 10.22 -32.72
N LYS A 329 -6.83 11.11 -32.04
CA LYS A 329 -8.30 11.20 -32.01
C LYS A 329 -9.01 9.94 -31.51
N VAL A 330 -8.35 9.14 -30.67
CA VAL A 330 -8.95 7.96 -30.03
C VAL A 330 -9.64 8.40 -28.73
N THR A 331 -10.89 8.82 -28.83
CA THR A 331 -11.64 9.41 -27.71
C THR A 331 -12.16 8.38 -26.72
N ASP A 332 -12.47 7.17 -27.18
CA ASP A 332 -13.00 6.10 -26.34
C ASP A 332 -11.96 5.60 -25.32
N PRO A 333 -12.22 5.72 -24.00
CA PRO A 333 -11.26 5.33 -22.97
C PRO A 333 -10.94 3.83 -22.97
N ILE A 334 -11.93 2.97 -23.27
CA ILE A 334 -11.73 1.52 -23.30
C ILE A 334 -10.77 1.12 -24.43
N THR A 335 -10.96 1.69 -25.63
CA THR A 335 -10.04 1.51 -26.75
C THR A 335 -8.62 1.96 -26.40
N ARG A 336 -8.46 3.10 -25.72
CA ARG A 336 -7.13 3.57 -25.29
C ARG A 336 -6.46 2.64 -24.27
N LEU A 337 -7.22 2.15 -23.27
CA LEU A 337 -6.70 1.18 -22.31
C LEU A 337 -6.36 -0.15 -22.97
N THR A 338 -7.16 -0.58 -23.94
CA THR A 338 -6.88 -1.78 -24.75
C THR A 338 -5.52 -1.66 -25.45
N LEU A 339 -5.25 -0.53 -26.11
CA LEU A 339 -3.95 -0.25 -26.74
C LEU A 339 -2.81 -0.27 -25.72
N TYR A 340 -3.04 0.20 -24.49
CA TYR A 340 -2.05 0.16 -23.41
C TYR A 340 -1.74 -1.29 -22.96
N PHE A 341 -2.75 -2.13 -22.75
CA PHE A 341 -2.53 -3.52 -22.38
C PHE A 341 -1.84 -4.32 -23.51
N GLU A 342 -2.15 -4.01 -24.77
CA GLU A 342 -1.41 -4.58 -25.91
C GLU A 342 0.07 -4.16 -25.90
N PHE A 343 0.35 -2.89 -25.61
CA PHE A 343 1.71 -2.41 -25.41
C PHE A 343 2.43 -3.18 -24.30
N LEU A 344 1.82 -3.31 -23.13
CA LEU A 344 2.40 -4.06 -22.01
C LEU A 344 2.68 -5.50 -22.40
N LYS A 345 1.74 -6.16 -23.08
CA LYS A 345 1.92 -7.53 -23.55
C LYS A 345 3.11 -7.65 -24.49
N LYS A 346 3.23 -6.73 -25.46
CA LYS A 346 4.35 -6.71 -26.42
C LYS A 346 5.70 -6.44 -25.75
N ARG A 347 5.72 -5.56 -24.76
CA ARG A 347 6.95 -5.10 -24.10
C ARG A 347 7.48 -6.09 -23.06
N PHE A 348 6.59 -6.64 -22.23
CA PHE A 348 6.98 -7.38 -21.04
C PHE A 348 6.81 -8.89 -21.16
N ILE A 349 6.14 -9.41 -22.21
CA ILE A 349 5.84 -10.86 -22.33
C ILE A 349 6.59 -11.48 -23.51
N LYS A 350 7.39 -12.53 -23.26
CA LYS A 350 8.08 -13.30 -24.31
C LYS A 350 7.12 -14.19 -25.10
N GLN A 351 7.63 -14.77 -26.20
CA GLN A 351 6.91 -15.79 -26.98
C GLN A 351 6.54 -17.01 -26.13
N GLU A 352 7.35 -17.37 -25.12
CA GLU A 352 7.09 -18.49 -24.20
C GLU A 352 6.12 -18.14 -23.06
N GLY A 353 5.64 -16.89 -22.99
CA GLY A 353 4.69 -16.44 -21.96
C GLY A 353 5.31 -16.01 -20.63
N GLU A 354 6.64 -15.93 -20.54
CA GLU A 354 7.35 -15.42 -19.36
C GLU A 354 7.24 -13.88 -19.26
N ILE A 355 7.07 -13.35 -18.05
CA ILE A 355 7.15 -11.90 -17.78
C ILE A 355 8.63 -11.54 -17.63
N ILE A 356 9.10 -10.59 -18.43
CA ILE A 356 10.45 -10.02 -18.32
C ILE A 356 10.38 -8.66 -17.64
N LEU A 357 11.08 -8.47 -16.53
CA LEU A 357 11.21 -7.18 -15.86
C LEU A 357 12.61 -6.57 -16.10
N GLN A 358 13.07 -6.61 -17.35
CA GLN A 358 14.39 -6.10 -17.71
C GLN A 358 14.41 -4.58 -17.70
N VAL A 359 15.45 -4.02 -17.07
CA VAL A 359 15.76 -2.60 -17.12
C VAL A 359 16.78 -2.36 -18.23
N LYS A 360 16.46 -1.44 -19.16
CA LYS A 360 17.32 -1.15 -20.33
C LYS A 360 18.60 -0.42 -19.93
N GLU A 361 18.48 0.61 -19.10
CA GLU A 361 19.58 1.50 -18.69
C GLU A 361 20.17 1.05 -17.35
N LYS A 362 21.18 0.17 -17.39
CA LYS A 362 21.77 -0.42 -16.18
C LYS A 362 22.41 0.62 -15.25
N GLU A 363 23.12 1.60 -15.79
CA GLU A 363 23.75 2.65 -14.98
C GLU A 363 22.70 3.48 -14.22
N GLU A 364 21.58 3.81 -14.86
CA GLU A 364 20.50 4.55 -14.22
C GLU A 364 19.78 3.71 -13.15
N PHE A 365 19.66 2.40 -13.38
CA PHE A 365 19.13 1.47 -12.38
C PHE A 365 20.02 1.38 -11.15
N ASP A 366 21.34 1.25 -11.34
CA ASP A 366 22.30 1.18 -10.24
C ASP A 366 22.30 2.51 -9.45
N ASN A 367 22.26 3.66 -10.14
CA ASN A 367 22.13 4.97 -9.51
C ASN A 367 20.83 5.14 -8.72
N TYR A 368 19.71 4.61 -9.23
CA TYR A 368 18.43 4.59 -8.52
C TYR A 368 18.53 3.79 -7.21
N ILE A 369 19.16 2.61 -7.25
CA ILE A 369 19.35 1.78 -6.04
C ILE A 369 20.21 2.54 -5.01
N VAL A 370 21.32 3.15 -5.44
CA VAL A 370 22.17 3.97 -4.56
C VAL A 370 21.37 5.12 -3.94
N SER A 371 20.56 5.83 -4.74
CA SER A 371 19.71 6.92 -4.24
C SER A 371 18.71 6.46 -3.17
N LYS A 372 18.14 5.24 -3.30
CA LYS A 372 17.28 4.66 -2.26
C LYS A 372 18.05 4.36 -0.97
N ILE A 373 19.25 3.81 -1.09
CA ILE A 373 20.14 3.54 0.06
C ILE A 373 20.52 4.85 0.75
N GLU A 374 20.89 5.89 0.00
CA GLU A 374 21.17 7.22 0.55
C GLU A 374 19.95 7.83 1.26
N GLY A 375 18.74 7.59 0.73
CA GLY A 375 17.49 7.98 1.40
C GLY A 375 17.33 7.30 2.75
N ILE A 376 17.63 5.99 2.84
CA ILE A 376 17.63 5.24 4.10
C ILE A 376 18.70 5.80 5.05
N GLN A 377 19.90 6.10 4.54
CA GLN A 377 20.99 6.66 5.35
C GLN A 377 20.61 8.02 5.96
N LYS A 378 19.98 8.90 5.18
CA LYS A 378 19.45 10.17 5.69
C LYS A 378 18.36 9.96 6.75
N MET A 379 17.51 8.95 6.57
CA MET A 379 16.49 8.59 7.55
C MET A 379 17.10 8.10 8.87
N ILE A 380 18.21 7.35 8.82
CA ILE A 380 18.95 6.92 10.01
C ILE A 380 19.32 8.13 10.88
N ASP A 381 19.66 9.28 10.29
CA ASP A 381 20.06 10.46 11.06
C ASP A 381 18.88 11.20 11.72
N TYR A 382 17.63 10.88 11.36
CA TYR A 382 16.46 11.50 11.98
C TYR A 382 16.34 11.10 13.45
N LYS A 383 16.28 12.08 14.36
CA LYS A 383 16.29 11.86 15.81
C LYS A 383 15.12 11.00 16.33
N GLY A 384 13.97 11.03 15.65
CA GLY A 384 12.79 10.26 16.04
C GLY A 384 12.89 8.75 15.82
N LEU A 385 13.89 8.26 15.07
CA LEU A 385 14.14 6.81 14.95
C LEU A 385 14.64 6.24 16.27
N SER A 386 14.00 5.14 16.69
CA SER A 386 14.43 4.30 17.79
C SER A 386 15.76 3.60 17.50
N LYS A 387 16.38 3.04 18.53
CA LYS A 387 17.58 2.21 18.38
C LYS A 387 17.31 0.97 17.52
N ILE A 388 16.16 0.32 17.67
CA ILE A 388 15.81 -0.90 16.94
C ILE A 388 15.66 -0.60 15.44
N GLU A 389 15.00 0.50 15.09
CA GLU A 389 14.89 0.95 13.70
C GLU A 389 16.24 1.26 13.09
N ARG A 390 17.12 1.97 13.79
CA ARG A 390 18.48 2.29 13.29
C ARG A 390 19.28 1.03 13.02
N GLU A 391 19.26 0.06 13.94
CA GLU A 391 19.95 -1.22 13.76
C GLU A 391 19.39 -2.00 12.56
N ALA A 392 18.07 -2.04 12.40
CA ALA A 392 17.42 -2.72 11.28
C ALA A 392 17.71 -2.02 9.94
N ALA A 393 17.72 -0.68 9.93
CA ALA A 393 18.12 0.13 8.78
C ALA A 393 19.57 -0.16 8.35
N GLN A 394 20.50 -0.18 9.30
CA GLN A 394 21.90 -0.49 9.05
C GLN A 394 22.08 -1.91 8.49
N LYS A 395 21.31 -2.88 9.00
CA LYS A 395 21.29 -4.24 8.45
C LYS A 395 20.76 -4.26 7.01
N LEU A 396 19.71 -3.50 6.71
CA LEU A 396 19.17 -3.40 5.36
C LEU A 396 20.20 -2.80 4.39
N ILE A 397 20.91 -1.74 4.80
CA ILE A 397 22.01 -1.17 4.01
C ILE A 397 23.14 -2.18 3.83
N GLY A 398 23.62 -2.82 4.91
CA GLY A 398 24.74 -3.77 4.85
C GLY A 398 24.44 -5.10 4.17
N GLY A 399 23.16 -5.51 4.12
CA GLY A 399 22.68 -6.68 3.38
C GLY A 399 22.33 -6.37 1.92
N THR A 400 22.30 -5.09 1.55
CA THR A 400 22.26 -4.66 0.15
C THR A 400 23.69 -4.79 -0.36
N PRO A 401 23.97 -5.53 -1.45
CA PRO A 401 25.29 -5.50 -2.06
C PRO A 401 25.62 -4.04 -2.32
N SER A 402 26.68 -3.55 -1.68
CA SER A 402 27.34 -2.32 -2.07
C SER A 402 27.52 -2.37 -3.59
N SER A 403 26.96 -1.41 -4.32
CA SER A 403 27.02 -1.34 -5.78
C SER A 403 28.46 -1.52 -6.32
N PRO A 404 28.56 -1.76 -7.63
CA PRO A 404 28.88 -3.04 -8.30
C PRO A 404 30.07 -3.86 -7.78
#